data_AF-A0A1Y6F0I2-F1
#
_entry.id   AF-A0A1Y6F0I2-F1
#
_cell.length_a   1.000
_cell.length_b   1.000
_cell.length_c   1.000
_cell.angle_alpha   90.00
_cell.angle_beta   90.00
_cell.angle_gamma   90.00
#
_symmetry.space_group_name_H-M   'P 1'
#
loop_
_entity.id
_entity.type
_entity.pdbx_description
1 polymer ?
#
loop_
_entity_poly.entity_id
_entity_poly.type
_entity_poly.pdbx_seq_one_letter_code
_entity_poly.pdbx_strand_id
1 'polypeptide(L)'
;MAGGPRDYSSGTEKALFRLSSGTCYFPDCTTPIIRTIEGHPVVEVEIAHIRGANKNSARFDPSMDDAERSAFANLILLCTVHHKLVDRISPEKYPVEVLRSWKVLNEATEGIEALRQDVTAANFEALLERIAGSLTLKRTVELDLLAGFVVSSTDIATVPPDSFDVVLRHNPHMANMTHVMVSNIRNIGSQPVGIEAVDLYFGLQANDGSESEASFTLLGRNDFGSSNPLLPYRLQDGAAVRWLTKMETVRYVVETATENGSKVLNLRSRVRLSTGEVIDSIKVPWPFKSSWD
;
A
#
# COMPACT_ATOMS: atom_id res chain seq x y z
N MET A 1 -2.63 -32.38 36.73
CA MET A 1 -1.18 -32.53 36.47
C MET A 1 -0.77 -31.32 35.67
N ALA A 2 0.37 -30.69 35.98
CA ALA A 2 0.89 -29.62 35.12
C ALA A 2 1.14 -30.20 33.72
N GLY A 3 0.66 -29.52 32.69
CA GLY A 3 0.90 -29.88 31.30
C GLY A 3 2.39 -29.94 30.98
N GLY A 4 2.78 -30.79 30.02
CA GLY A 4 4.17 -30.85 29.57
C GLY A 4 4.60 -29.58 28.80
N PRO A 5 5.86 -29.48 28.34
CA PRO A 5 6.41 -28.26 27.73
C PRO A 5 5.81 -27.90 26.35
N ARG A 6 4.90 -28.73 25.84
CA ARG A 6 4.14 -28.55 24.60
C ARG A 6 2.62 -28.46 24.84
N ASP A 7 2.19 -28.42 26.09
CA ASP A 7 0.77 -28.31 26.45
C ASP A 7 0.37 -26.83 26.47
N TYR A 8 0.14 -26.28 25.28
CA TYR A 8 -0.29 -24.89 25.11
C TYR A 8 -1.81 -24.80 25.23
N SER A 9 -2.31 -23.74 25.87
CA SER A 9 -3.74 -23.46 25.85
C SER A 9 -4.20 -23.12 24.43
N SER A 10 -5.45 -23.44 24.09
CA SER A 10 -6.05 -23.02 22.81
C SER A 10 -6.06 -21.51 22.61
N GLY A 11 -6.08 -20.73 23.71
CA GLY A 11 -5.90 -19.28 23.68
C GLY A 11 -4.48 -18.87 23.27
N THR A 12 -3.45 -19.57 23.76
CA THR A 12 -2.05 -19.34 23.38
C THR A 12 -1.82 -19.62 21.90
N GLU A 13 -2.34 -20.75 21.41
CA GLU A 13 -2.26 -21.11 19.99
C GLU A 13 -2.94 -20.04 19.12
N LYS A 14 -4.19 -19.68 19.42
CA LYS A 14 -4.92 -18.65 18.66
C LYS A 14 -4.24 -17.29 18.70
N ALA A 15 -3.66 -16.90 19.84
CA ALA A 15 -2.93 -15.65 19.98
C ALA A 15 -1.68 -15.64 19.07
N LEU A 16 -0.92 -16.74 19.02
CA LEU A 16 0.23 -16.86 18.11
C LEU A 16 -0.20 -16.72 16.65
N PHE A 17 -1.23 -17.46 16.23
CA PHE A 17 -1.74 -17.37 14.85
C PHE A 17 -2.24 -15.96 14.52
N ARG A 18 -2.95 -15.29 15.44
CA ARG A 18 -3.44 -13.92 15.23
C ARG A 18 -2.31 -12.91 15.12
N LEU A 19 -1.32 -12.98 16.01
CA LEU A 19 -0.24 -12.00 16.09
C LEU A 19 0.88 -12.25 15.07
N SER A 20 0.87 -13.39 14.39
CA SER A 20 1.77 -13.66 13.25
C SER A 20 1.58 -12.75 12.06
N SER A 21 0.51 -11.96 12.01
CA SER A 21 0.14 -11.14 10.86
C SER A 21 -0.01 -11.94 9.55
N GLY A 22 -0.24 -13.26 9.66
CA GLY A 22 -0.46 -14.15 8.53
C GLY A 22 0.80 -14.82 7.97
N THR A 23 1.99 -14.55 8.53
CA THR A 23 3.27 -15.04 7.99
C THR A 23 4.18 -15.67 9.05
N CYS A 24 5.17 -16.44 8.58
CA CYS A 24 6.26 -16.97 9.40
C CYS A 24 7.06 -15.84 10.08
N TYR A 25 7.52 -16.05 11.32
CA TYR A 25 8.23 -15.03 12.09
C TYR A 25 9.67 -14.80 11.61
N PHE A 26 10.20 -15.72 10.80
CA PHE A 26 11.54 -15.58 10.23
C PHE A 26 11.62 -14.32 9.35
N PRO A 27 12.68 -13.49 9.47
CA PRO A 27 12.82 -12.26 8.70
C PRO A 27 12.68 -12.48 7.19
N ASP A 28 11.94 -11.58 6.52
CA ASP A 28 11.70 -11.60 5.07
C ASP A 28 10.98 -12.86 4.54
N CYS A 29 10.46 -13.73 5.41
CA CYS A 29 9.73 -14.92 5.00
C CYS A 29 8.27 -14.58 4.67
N THR A 30 7.89 -14.74 3.41
CA THR A 30 6.53 -14.51 2.91
C THR A 30 5.64 -15.77 2.95
N THR A 31 6.09 -16.85 3.62
CA THR A 31 5.30 -18.09 3.70
C THR A 31 4.05 -17.85 4.56
N PRO A 32 2.84 -18.08 4.01
CA PRO A 32 1.60 -17.87 4.76
C PRO A 32 1.44 -18.94 5.84
N ILE A 33 0.84 -18.59 6.98
CA ILE A 33 0.57 -19.54 8.08
C ILE A 33 -0.49 -20.59 7.72
N ILE A 34 -1.36 -20.28 6.75
CA ILE A 34 -2.39 -21.16 6.22
C ILE A 34 -2.32 -21.12 4.69
N ARG A 35 -2.34 -22.29 4.06
CA ARG A 35 -2.41 -22.46 2.60
C ARG A 35 -3.65 -23.27 2.24
N THR A 36 -4.26 -22.98 1.09
CA THR A 36 -5.32 -23.84 0.54
C THR A 36 -4.70 -24.95 -0.31
N ILE A 37 -4.97 -26.21 0.06
CA ILE A 37 -4.57 -27.40 -0.68
C ILE A 37 -5.84 -28.18 -1.00
N GLU A 38 -6.11 -28.43 -2.29
CA GLU A 38 -7.33 -29.13 -2.74
C GLU A 38 -8.64 -28.50 -2.20
N GLY A 39 -8.66 -27.17 -2.05
CA GLY A 39 -9.82 -26.45 -1.50
C GLY A 39 -9.91 -26.46 0.03
N HIS A 40 -9.00 -27.13 0.74
CA HIS A 40 -8.98 -27.19 2.19
C HIS A 40 -7.89 -26.27 2.80
N PRO A 41 -8.18 -25.53 3.88
CA PRO A 41 -7.16 -24.78 4.60
C PRO A 41 -6.24 -25.74 5.37
N VAL A 42 -4.94 -25.59 5.17
CA VAL A 42 -3.88 -26.39 5.80
C VAL A 42 -2.91 -25.43 6.50
N VAL A 43 -2.57 -25.74 7.74
CA VAL A 43 -1.56 -24.99 8.52
C VAL A 43 -0.16 -25.33 8.00
N GLU A 44 0.60 -24.32 7.59
CA GLU A 44 1.94 -24.47 6.97
C GLU A 44 3.08 -24.15 7.97
N VAL A 45 2.73 -23.87 9.23
CA VAL A 45 3.65 -23.44 10.29
C VAL A 45 3.60 -24.35 11.50
N GLU A 46 4.71 -24.35 12.25
CA GLU A 46 4.91 -25.06 13.50
C GLU A 46 5.18 -24.05 14.62
N ILE A 47 4.72 -24.37 15.84
CA ILE A 47 5.06 -23.62 17.05
C ILE A 47 6.47 -24.02 17.48
N ALA A 48 7.40 -23.05 17.41
CA ALA A 48 8.77 -23.20 17.87
C ALA A 48 8.96 -22.62 19.27
N HIS A 49 9.87 -23.22 20.03
CA HIS A 49 10.29 -22.68 21.32
C HIS A 49 11.47 -21.72 21.16
N ILE A 50 11.35 -20.52 21.76
CA ILE A 50 12.46 -19.60 21.92
C ILE A 50 13.52 -20.23 22.83
N ARG A 51 13.13 -20.68 24.03
CA ARG A 51 13.93 -21.54 24.90
C ARG A 51 13.39 -22.97 24.84
N GLY A 52 14.24 -23.89 24.40
CA GLY A 52 13.84 -25.23 23.99
C GLY A 52 13.05 -26.03 25.04
N ALA A 53 12.16 -26.90 24.56
CA ALA A 53 11.26 -27.70 25.39
C ALA A 53 11.96 -28.78 26.25
N ASN A 54 13.06 -29.35 25.77
CA ASN A 54 13.65 -30.57 26.32
C ASN A 54 15.15 -30.38 26.58
N LYS A 55 15.73 -31.14 27.52
CA LYS A 55 17.15 -31.03 27.92
C LYS A 55 18.17 -31.01 26.77
N ASN A 56 17.87 -31.73 25.69
CA ASN A 56 18.74 -31.85 24.50
C ASN A 56 18.30 -30.97 23.32
N SER A 57 17.34 -30.06 23.52
CA SER A 57 16.88 -29.14 22.49
C SER A 57 17.72 -27.87 22.46
N ALA A 58 17.73 -27.19 21.31
CA ALA A 58 18.40 -25.91 21.15
C ALA A 58 17.91 -24.91 22.22
N ARG A 59 18.85 -24.18 22.82
CA ARG A 59 18.56 -23.12 23.81
C ARG A 59 17.77 -23.60 25.04
N PHE A 60 17.91 -24.87 25.41
CA PHE A 60 17.29 -25.37 26.63
C PHE A 60 17.84 -24.65 27.87
N ASP A 61 16.95 -24.12 28.68
CA ASP A 61 17.27 -23.53 29.97
C ASP A 61 16.78 -24.44 31.12
N PRO A 62 17.66 -25.03 31.94
CA PRO A 62 17.26 -25.90 33.04
C PRO A 62 16.51 -25.18 34.17
N SER A 63 16.55 -23.85 34.26
CA SER A 63 15.81 -23.12 35.31
C SER A 63 14.33 -22.92 34.98
N MET A 64 13.91 -23.14 33.73
CA MET A 64 12.51 -22.99 33.33
C MET A 64 11.67 -24.22 33.68
N ASP A 65 10.47 -24.00 34.20
CA ASP A 65 9.46 -25.05 34.33
C ASP A 65 8.66 -25.27 33.03
N ASP A 66 7.80 -26.29 33.00
CA ASP A 66 7.01 -26.60 31.81
C ASP A 66 5.94 -25.54 31.50
N ALA A 67 5.44 -24.82 32.50
CA ALA A 67 4.47 -23.74 32.30
C ALA A 67 5.12 -22.52 31.64
N GLU A 68 6.36 -22.18 32.03
CA GLU A 68 7.15 -21.15 31.39
C GLU A 68 7.56 -21.56 29.96
N ARG A 69 7.82 -22.85 29.73
CA ARG A 69 8.14 -23.37 28.39
C ARG A 69 6.94 -23.30 27.45
N SER A 70 5.75 -23.60 27.95
CA SER A 70 4.50 -23.57 27.19
C SER A 70 3.83 -22.20 27.16
N ALA A 71 4.36 -21.21 27.89
CA ALA A 71 3.82 -19.86 27.91
C ALA A 71 3.97 -19.16 26.55
N PHE A 72 2.96 -18.38 26.17
CA PHE A 72 2.94 -17.56 24.96
C PHE A 72 4.23 -16.75 24.73
N ALA A 73 4.83 -16.22 25.80
CA ALA A 73 6.07 -15.43 25.74
C ALA A 73 7.29 -16.21 25.24
N ASN A 74 7.28 -17.55 25.34
CA ASN A 74 8.38 -18.43 24.92
C ASN A 74 8.15 -19.07 23.54
N LEU A 75 7.08 -18.71 22.83
CA LEU A 75 6.68 -19.36 21.59
C LEU A 75 6.66 -18.39 20.40
N ILE A 76 7.00 -18.91 19.22
CA ILE A 76 6.94 -18.22 17.91
C ILE A 76 6.38 -19.17 16.84
N LEU A 77 5.88 -18.63 15.74
CA LEU A 77 5.43 -19.43 14.58
C LEU A 77 6.46 -19.39 13.45
N LEU A 78 6.91 -20.56 13.01
CA LEU A 78 7.84 -20.71 11.89
C LEU A 78 7.29 -21.70 10.87
N CYS A 79 7.50 -21.46 9.58
CA CYS A 79 7.22 -22.50 8.58
C CYS A 79 8.14 -23.70 8.78
N THR A 80 7.74 -24.88 8.30
CA THR A 80 8.50 -26.13 8.48
C THR A 80 9.99 -26.00 8.11
N VAL A 81 10.32 -25.22 7.06
CA VAL A 81 11.70 -24.99 6.64
C VAL A 81 12.48 -24.19 7.69
N HIS A 82 11.95 -23.06 8.16
CA HIS A 82 12.63 -22.21 9.13
C HIS A 82 12.63 -22.83 10.54
N HIS A 83 11.57 -23.55 10.91
CA HIS A 83 11.52 -24.33 12.14
C HIS A 83 12.70 -25.32 12.20
N LYS A 84 12.89 -26.10 11.11
CA LYS A 84 14.02 -27.03 11.00
C LYS A 84 15.38 -26.31 11.00
N LEU A 85 15.48 -25.17 10.33
CA LEU A 85 16.71 -24.38 10.28
C LEU A 85 17.16 -23.93 11.68
N VAL A 86 16.23 -23.33 12.43
CA VAL A 86 16.46 -22.69 13.73
C VAL A 86 16.68 -23.71 14.85
N ASP A 87 16.01 -24.87 14.79
CA ASP A 87 16.06 -25.85 15.89
C ASP A 87 17.05 -27.00 15.64
N ARG A 88 17.34 -27.33 14.38
CA ARG A 88 18.11 -28.55 14.04
C ARG A 88 19.35 -28.28 13.20
N ILE A 89 19.27 -27.44 12.17
CA ILE A 89 20.36 -27.31 11.19
C ILE A 89 21.45 -26.34 11.66
N SER A 90 21.08 -25.18 12.19
CA SER A 90 22.04 -24.18 12.65
C SER A 90 21.60 -23.46 13.93
N PRO A 91 21.23 -24.19 15.00
CA PRO A 91 20.71 -23.59 16.22
C PRO A 91 21.66 -22.56 16.87
N GLU A 92 22.96 -22.72 16.68
CA GLU A 92 24.01 -21.80 17.15
C GLU A 92 23.94 -20.40 16.52
N LYS A 93 23.35 -20.27 15.33
CA LYS A 93 23.17 -18.97 14.64
C LYS A 93 21.94 -18.20 15.13
N TYR A 94 21.06 -18.86 15.87
CA TYR A 94 19.77 -18.32 16.29
C TYR A 94 19.63 -18.39 17.80
N PRO A 95 20.34 -17.52 18.56
CA PRO A 95 20.22 -17.45 20.00
C PRO A 95 18.86 -16.88 20.42
N VAL A 96 18.54 -16.99 21.72
CA VAL A 96 17.25 -16.59 22.31
C VAL A 96 16.87 -15.15 21.97
N GLU A 97 17.85 -14.25 21.97
CA GLU A 97 17.70 -12.83 21.75
C GLU A 97 17.23 -12.54 20.32
N VAL A 98 17.75 -13.28 19.34
CA VAL A 98 17.35 -13.17 17.94
C VAL A 98 15.89 -13.60 17.77
N LEU A 99 15.50 -14.74 18.33
CA LEU A 99 14.11 -15.22 18.23
C LEU A 99 13.11 -14.29 18.93
N ARG A 100 13.51 -13.71 20.08
CA ARG A 100 12.72 -12.68 20.76
C ARG A 100 12.56 -11.43 19.90
N SER A 101 13.61 -11.00 19.21
CA SER A 101 13.52 -9.84 18.31
C SER A 101 12.52 -10.08 17.17
N TRP A 102 12.50 -11.28 16.61
CA TRP A 102 11.54 -11.66 15.56
C TRP A 102 10.10 -11.69 16.07
N LYS A 103 9.89 -12.21 17.28
CA LYS A 103 8.59 -12.17 17.96
C LYS A 103 8.09 -10.74 18.09
N VAL A 104 8.90 -9.84 18.64
CA VAL A 104 8.54 -8.43 18.82
C VAL A 104 8.24 -7.73 17.50
N LEU A 105 9.02 -8.00 16.45
CA LEU A 105 8.81 -7.41 15.12
C LEU A 105 7.50 -7.86 14.46
N ASN A 106 7.11 -9.13 14.63
CA ASN A 106 5.88 -9.66 14.04
C ASN A 106 4.64 -9.30 14.86
N GLU A 107 4.77 -9.28 16.19
CA GLU A 107 3.69 -9.03 17.14
C GLU A 107 3.64 -7.55 17.53
N ALA A 108 3.37 -6.67 16.55
CA ALA A 108 3.31 -5.23 16.77
C ALA A 108 2.44 -4.84 17.98
N THR A 109 2.82 -3.77 18.69
CA THR A 109 2.17 -3.31 19.93
C THR A 109 0.65 -3.21 19.81
N GLU A 110 0.15 -2.71 18.68
CA GLU A 110 -1.29 -2.59 18.40
C GLU A 110 -2.02 -3.95 18.41
N GLY A 111 -1.37 -5.01 17.90
CA GLY A 111 -1.91 -6.36 17.91
C GLY A 111 -1.98 -6.95 19.33
N ILE A 112 -0.95 -6.73 20.14
CA ILE A 112 -0.90 -7.17 21.54
C ILE A 112 -1.93 -6.41 22.37
N GLU A 113 -2.09 -5.10 22.17
CA GLU A 113 -3.12 -4.29 22.82
C GLU A 113 -4.54 -4.74 22.45
N ALA A 114 -4.76 -5.17 21.21
CA ALA A 114 -6.05 -5.72 20.78
C ALA A 114 -6.41 -7.04 21.50
N LEU A 115 -5.41 -7.83 21.92
CA LEU A 115 -5.65 -9.05 22.73
C LEU A 115 -5.93 -8.75 24.22
N ARG A 116 -5.57 -7.57 24.71
CA ARG A 116 -5.76 -7.14 26.11
C ARG A 116 -7.14 -6.56 26.39
N GLN A 117 -7.98 -6.40 25.37
CA GLN A 117 -9.33 -5.90 25.56
C GLN A 117 -10.21 -7.01 26.14
N ASP A 118 -10.79 -6.78 27.32
CA ASP A 118 -11.90 -7.60 27.81
C ASP A 118 -13.04 -7.51 26.78
N VAL A 119 -13.28 -8.62 26.07
CA VAL A 119 -14.35 -8.72 25.09
C VAL A 119 -15.67 -8.87 25.84
N THR A 120 -16.27 -7.73 26.15
CA THR A 120 -17.67 -7.67 26.56
C THR A 120 -18.56 -7.60 25.32
N ALA A 121 -19.83 -7.98 25.45
CA ALA A 121 -20.81 -7.85 24.36
C ALA A 121 -20.90 -6.42 23.80
N ALA A 122 -20.63 -5.40 24.63
CA ALA A 122 -20.63 -3.99 24.24
C ALA A 122 -19.40 -3.60 23.39
N ASN A 123 -18.27 -4.28 23.56
CA ASN A 123 -17.03 -3.97 22.82
C ASN A 123 -16.85 -4.86 21.59
N PHE A 124 -17.67 -5.90 21.43
CA PHE A 124 -17.59 -6.85 20.31
C PHE A 124 -17.89 -6.18 18.97
N GLU A 125 -18.87 -5.28 18.92
CA GLU A 125 -19.26 -4.57 17.70
C GLU A 125 -18.16 -3.60 17.24
N ALA A 126 -17.57 -2.84 18.18
CA ALA A 126 -16.41 -1.98 17.93
C ALA A 126 -15.14 -2.77 17.55
N LEU A 127 -14.96 -3.96 18.11
CA LEU A 127 -13.87 -4.86 17.75
C LEU A 127 -14.07 -5.45 16.36
N LEU A 128 -15.30 -5.81 15.98
CA LEU A 128 -15.64 -6.26 14.64
C LEU A 128 -15.44 -5.15 13.60
N GLU A 129 -15.82 -3.90 13.90
CA GLU A 129 -15.52 -2.76 13.03
C GLU A 129 -14.00 -2.54 12.87
N ARG A 130 -13.21 -2.70 13.93
CA ARG A 130 -11.73 -2.62 13.86
C ARG A 130 -11.07 -3.82 13.17
N ILE A 131 -11.61 -5.02 13.30
CA ILE A 131 -11.13 -6.21 12.58
C ILE A 131 -11.49 -6.10 11.10
N ALA A 132 -12.72 -5.68 10.78
CA ALA A 132 -13.13 -5.35 9.41
C ALA A 132 -12.26 -4.23 8.83
N GLY A 133 -11.87 -3.25 9.65
CA GLY A 133 -10.93 -2.19 9.29
C GLY A 133 -9.47 -2.63 9.14
N SER A 134 -8.96 -3.56 9.97
CA SER A 134 -7.55 -4.01 9.94
C SER A 134 -7.29 -5.21 9.01
N LEU A 135 -8.34 -5.94 8.63
CA LEU A 135 -8.31 -6.93 7.54
C LEU A 135 -8.66 -6.29 6.18
N THR A 136 -8.68 -4.97 6.07
CA THR A 136 -8.79 -4.32 4.77
C THR A 136 -7.55 -4.69 3.96
N LEU A 137 -7.76 -5.55 2.97
CA LEU A 137 -6.95 -5.62 1.78
C LEU A 137 -6.63 -4.18 1.37
N LYS A 138 -5.36 -3.77 1.49
CA LYS A 138 -4.95 -2.41 1.14
C LYS A 138 -5.19 -2.22 -0.35
N ARG A 139 -6.31 -1.58 -0.70
CA ARG A 139 -6.53 -0.98 -2.03
C ARG A 139 -5.99 0.42 -1.91
N THR A 140 -4.70 0.56 -2.18
CA THR A 140 -4.02 1.85 -2.08
C THR A 140 -3.57 2.21 -3.47
N VAL A 141 -4.16 3.27 -4.02
CA VAL A 141 -3.81 3.80 -5.32
C VAL A 141 -3.21 5.19 -5.11
N GLU A 142 -2.02 5.39 -5.66
CA GLU A 142 -1.40 6.71 -5.74
C GLU A 142 -1.71 7.35 -7.09
N LEU A 143 -1.88 8.67 -7.06
CA LEU A 143 -2.16 9.46 -8.25
C LEU A 143 -1.27 10.70 -8.29
N ASP A 144 -0.37 10.74 -9.28
CA ASP A 144 0.44 11.91 -9.58
C ASP A 144 -0.08 12.63 -10.82
N LEU A 145 0.02 13.96 -10.83
CA LEU A 145 -0.15 14.77 -12.02
C LEU A 145 1.21 15.33 -12.46
N LEU A 146 1.68 14.89 -13.62
CA LEU A 146 2.97 15.25 -14.20
C LEU A 146 2.78 16.00 -15.53
N ALA A 147 3.84 16.64 -16.00
CA ALA A 147 3.93 17.15 -17.36
C ALA A 147 4.84 16.24 -18.20
N GLY A 148 4.74 16.30 -19.52
CA GLY A 148 5.57 15.44 -20.36
C GLY A 148 5.52 15.71 -21.85
N PHE A 149 6.26 14.88 -22.57
CA PHE A 149 6.48 14.95 -24.01
C PHE A 149 6.24 13.57 -24.61
N VAL A 150 5.42 13.51 -25.67
CA VAL A 150 5.28 12.29 -26.47
C VAL A 150 6.52 12.17 -27.36
N VAL A 151 7.37 11.19 -27.08
CA VAL A 151 8.63 10.96 -27.81
C VAL A 151 8.40 10.02 -28.99
N SER A 152 7.54 9.02 -28.81
CA SER A 152 7.14 8.05 -29.84
C SER A 152 5.67 7.64 -29.64
N SER A 153 5.16 6.71 -30.44
CA SER A 153 3.81 6.15 -30.24
C SER A 153 3.63 5.44 -28.90
N THR A 154 4.72 5.04 -28.25
CA THR A 154 4.71 4.27 -26.99
C THR A 154 5.48 4.94 -25.86
N ASP A 155 6.40 5.86 -26.17
CA ASP A 155 7.29 6.48 -25.19
C ASP A 155 6.84 7.89 -24.83
N ILE A 156 6.62 8.10 -23.53
CA ILE A 156 6.34 9.42 -22.95
C ILE A 156 7.43 9.74 -21.94
N ALA A 157 8.15 10.84 -22.18
CA ALA A 157 9.05 11.42 -21.20
C ALA A 157 8.24 12.29 -20.23
N THR A 158 8.38 12.05 -18.92
CA THR A 158 7.64 12.77 -17.88
C THR A 158 8.58 13.59 -17.02
N VAL A 159 8.14 14.77 -16.61
CA VAL A 159 8.87 15.71 -15.76
C VAL A 159 7.93 16.28 -14.69
N PRO A 160 8.45 16.67 -13.52
CA PRO A 160 7.69 17.48 -12.58
C PRO A 160 7.13 18.73 -13.29
N PRO A 161 5.87 19.12 -13.05
CA PRO A 161 5.26 20.24 -13.76
C PRO A 161 6.02 21.58 -13.59
N ASP A 162 6.56 21.85 -12.41
CA ASP A 162 7.38 23.04 -12.12
C ASP A 162 8.73 23.07 -12.85
N SER A 163 9.18 21.92 -13.35
CA SER A 163 10.43 21.77 -14.09
C SER A 163 10.21 21.78 -15.61
N PHE A 164 8.97 21.82 -16.08
CA PHE A 164 8.61 21.69 -17.50
C PHE A 164 9.28 22.77 -18.38
N ASP A 165 9.18 24.04 -17.97
CA ASP A 165 9.76 25.16 -18.71
C ASP A 165 11.29 25.17 -18.67
N VAL A 166 11.89 24.68 -17.57
CA VAL A 166 13.36 24.51 -17.46
C VAL A 166 13.85 23.50 -18.48
N VAL A 167 13.15 22.36 -18.60
CA VAL A 167 13.49 21.30 -19.54
C VAL A 167 13.37 21.80 -20.98
N LEU A 168 12.29 22.53 -21.31
CA LEU A 168 12.12 23.14 -22.63
C LEU A 168 13.23 24.14 -22.98
N ARG A 169 13.63 25.01 -22.03
CA ARG A 169 14.72 25.99 -22.23
C ARG A 169 16.04 25.32 -22.58
N HIS A 170 16.38 24.22 -21.89
CA HIS A 170 17.64 23.50 -22.12
C HIS A 170 17.58 22.52 -23.30
N ASN A 171 16.37 22.18 -23.77
CA ASN A 171 16.15 21.26 -24.88
C ASN A 171 15.20 21.87 -25.93
N PRO A 172 15.64 22.89 -26.70
CA PRO A 172 14.75 23.60 -27.63
C PRO A 172 14.12 22.71 -28.70
N HIS A 173 14.78 21.60 -29.06
CA HIS A 173 14.25 20.62 -30.00
C HIS A 173 12.95 19.94 -29.52
N MET A 174 12.69 19.92 -28.21
CA MET A 174 11.46 19.38 -27.62
C MET A 174 10.26 20.34 -27.73
N ALA A 175 10.47 21.60 -28.13
CA ALA A 175 9.39 22.57 -28.29
C ALA A 175 8.36 22.13 -29.34
N ASN A 176 8.80 21.40 -30.37
CA ASN A 176 7.94 20.90 -31.45
C ASN A 176 7.31 19.52 -31.16
N MET A 177 7.64 18.90 -30.03
CA MET A 177 7.02 17.63 -29.62
C MET A 177 5.62 17.87 -29.06
N THR A 178 4.76 16.86 -29.09
CA THR A 178 3.44 16.95 -28.46
C THR A 178 3.60 16.98 -26.93
N HIS A 179 3.19 18.09 -26.33
CA HIS A 179 3.20 18.28 -24.88
C HIS A 179 1.93 17.70 -24.26
N VAL A 180 2.08 17.05 -23.11
CA VAL A 180 0.98 16.37 -22.43
C VAL A 180 1.01 16.61 -20.93
N MET A 181 -0.18 16.65 -20.33
CA MET A 181 -0.37 16.36 -18.91
C MET A 181 -0.54 14.86 -18.75
N VAL A 182 0.07 14.30 -17.70
CA VAL A 182 0.10 12.86 -17.45
C VAL A 182 -0.43 12.58 -16.05
N SER A 183 -1.61 11.95 -15.99
CA SER A 183 -2.10 11.34 -14.75
C SER A 183 -1.46 9.97 -14.60
N ASN A 184 -0.54 9.83 -13.66
CA ASN A 184 0.15 8.58 -13.40
C ASN A 184 -0.51 7.87 -12.22
N ILE A 185 -1.17 6.75 -12.49
CA ILE A 185 -1.99 5.99 -11.55
C ILE A 185 -1.22 4.73 -11.17
N ARG A 186 -0.86 4.58 -9.90
CA ARG A 186 -0.10 3.42 -9.39
C ARG A 186 -0.94 2.65 -8.39
N ASN A 187 -1.08 1.35 -8.59
CA ASN A 187 -1.68 0.47 -7.58
C ASN A 187 -0.57 -0.06 -6.67
N ILE A 188 -0.41 0.56 -5.51
CA ILE A 188 0.53 0.12 -4.47
C ILE A 188 -0.12 -0.80 -3.44
N GLY A 189 -1.39 -1.16 -3.69
CA GLY A 189 -2.15 -2.11 -2.90
C GLY A 189 -1.83 -3.57 -3.23
N SER A 190 -2.45 -4.48 -2.48
CA SER A 190 -2.28 -5.93 -2.63
C SER A 190 -3.39 -6.61 -3.45
N GLN A 191 -4.24 -5.84 -4.13
CA GLN A 191 -5.29 -6.35 -5.03
C GLN A 191 -5.42 -5.50 -6.29
N PRO A 192 -5.82 -6.10 -7.42
CA PRO A 192 -6.20 -5.35 -8.61
C PRO A 192 -7.35 -4.38 -8.35
N VAL A 193 -7.29 -3.20 -8.96
CA VAL A 193 -8.31 -2.15 -8.87
C VAL A 193 -8.92 -1.88 -10.25
N GLY A 194 -10.22 -1.60 -10.28
CA GLY A 194 -10.89 -1.12 -11.48
C GLY A 194 -10.89 0.40 -11.52
N ILE A 195 -10.49 1.00 -12.64
CA ILE A 195 -10.51 2.44 -12.89
C ILE A 195 -11.68 2.71 -13.84
N GLU A 196 -12.65 3.52 -13.42
CA GLU A 196 -13.84 3.84 -14.22
C GLU A 196 -13.73 5.17 -14.94
N ALA A 197 -13.08 6.15 -14.32
CA ALA A 197 -12.92 7.48 -14.88
C ALA A 197 -11.57 8.06 -14.48
N VAL A 198 -10.97 8.82 -15.41
CA VAL A 198 -9.80 9.65 -15.17
C VAL A 198 -10.13 11.05 -15.68
N ASP A 199 -10.07 12.02 -14.78
CA ASP A 199 -10.47 13.40 -15.01
C ASP A 199 -9.31 14.35 -14.68
N LEU A 200 -9.29 15.49 -15.36
CA LEU A 200 -8.42 16.62 -15.06
C LEU A 200 -9.29 17.80 -14.63
N TYR A 201 -9.12 18.22 -13.38
CA TYR A 201 -9.86 19.32 -12.76
C TYR A 201 -9.03 20.61 -12.77
N PHE A 202 -9.71 21.71 -13.03
CA PHE A 202 -9.16 23.07 -13.00
C PHE A 202 -9.70 23.80 -11.78
N GLY A 203 -8.82 24.25 -10.88
CA GLY A 203 -9.19 25.12 -9.77
C GLY A 203 -9.31 26.57 -10.26
N LEU A 204 -10.50 27.15 -10.12
CA LEU A 204 -10.81 28.51 -10.56
C LEU A 204 -10.97 29.48 -9.39
N GLN A 205 -10.64 30.74 -9.67
CA GLN A 205 -10.98 31.89 -8.84
C GLN A 205 -11.67 32.94 -9.71
N ALA A 206 -12.85 33.40 -9.29
CA ALA A 206 -13.54 34.49 -9.97
C ALA A 206 -12.79 35.81 -9.77
N ASN A 207 -12.81 36.67 -10.80
CA ASN A 207 -12.14 37.97 -10.76
C ASN A 207 -12.70 38.95 -9.71
N ASP A 208 -13.86 38.65 -9.13
CA ASP A 208 -14.48 39.43 -8.06
C ASP A 208 -13.86 39.17 -6.67
N GLY A 209 -12.88 38.26 -6.58
CA GLY A 209 -12.20 37.93 -5.32
C GLY A 209 -12.99 36.97 -4.42
N SER A 210 -14.09 36.37 -4.90
CA SER A 210 -14.81 35.34 -4.15
C SER A 210 -13.94 34.08 -3.96
N GLU A 211 -13.89 33.58 -2.72
CA GLU A 211 -13.09 32.40 -2.32
C GLU A 211 -13.75 31.05 -2.72
N SER A 212 -14.76 31.08 -3.59
CA SER A 212 -15.41 29.87 -4.08
C SER A 212 -14.52 29.19 -5.12
N GLU A 213 -13.81 28.13 -4.71
CA GLU A 213 -13.00 27.28 -5.59
C GLU A 213 -13.93 26.47 -6.51
N ALA A 214 -14.47 27.12 -7.53
CA ALA A 214 -15.20 26.44 -8.59
C ALA A 214 -14.23 25.51 -9.33
N SER A 215 -14.68 24.31 -9.69
CA SER A 215 -13.89 23.40 -10.51
C SER A 215 -14.72 22.79 -11.60
N PHE A 216 -14.12 22.66 -12.77
CA PHE A 216 -14.71 21.95 -13.90
C PHE A 216 -13.71 20.92 -14.42
N THR A 217 -14.23 19.92 -15.14
CA THR A 217 -13.47 18.79 -15.68
C THR A 217 -13.63 18.71 -17.19
N LEU A 218 -12.63 18.14 -17.86
CA LEU A 218 -12.71 17.72 -19.26
C LEU A 218 -13.59 16.48 -19.50
N LEU A 219 -14.33 16.00 -18.49
CA LEU A 219 -15.35 14.95 -18.58
C LEU A 219 -14.84 13.67 -19.30
N GLY A 220 -13.67 13.17 -18.91
CA GLY A 220 -13.11 11.94 -19.50
C GLY A 220 -12.73 12.02 -20.98
N ARG A 221 -12.50 13.23 -21.54
CA ARG A 221 -12.01 13.40 -22.91
C ARG A 221 -10.72 12.60 -23.13
N ASN A 222 -10.75 11.69 -24.10
CA ASN A 222 -9.60 10.86 -24.46
C ASN A 222 -8.96 11.38 -25.76
N ASP A 223 -8.04 12.35 -25.63
CA ASP A 223 -7.29 12.92 -26.77
C ASP A 223 -6.26 11.93 -27.36
N PHE A 224 -6.03 10.78 -26.70
CA PHE A 224 -5.01 9.78 -27.03
C PHE A 224 -5.60 8.37 -27.03
N GLY A 225 -6.65 8.11 -27.83
CA GLY A 225 -7.35 6.82 -27.86
C GLY A 225 -6.48 5.59 -28.14
N SER A 226 -5.32 5.76 -28.78
CA SER A 226 -4.34 4.68 -29.02
C SER A 226 -3.40 4.41 -27.85
N SER A 227 -3.19 5.39 -26.97
CA SER A 227 -2.19 5.33 -25.88
C SER A 227 -2.83 5.26 -24.49
N ASN A 228 -4.00 5.87 -24.32
CA ASN A 228 -4.78 5.77 -23.09
C ASN A 228 -5.53 4.43 -23.06
N PRO A 229 -5.57 3.76 -21.89
CA PRO A 229 -6.33 2.53 -21.75
C PRO A 229 -7.82 2.75 -21.99
N LEU A 230 -8.52 1.72 -22.46
CA LEU A 230 -9.98 1.71 -22.47
C LEU A 230 -10.50 1.63 -21.04
N LEU A 231 -11.49 2.46 -20.71
CA LEU A 231 -12.18 2.44 -19.42
C LEU A 231 -13.49 1.64 -19.53
N PRO A 232 -13.88 0.86 -18.50
CA PRO A 232 -13.14 0.67 -17.25
C PRO A 232 -11.86 -0.16 -17.45
N TYR A 233 -10.77 0.25 -16.80
CA TYR A 233 -9.47 -0.41 -16.90
C TYR A 233 -9.12 -1.16 -15.62
N ARG A 234 -8.69 -2.41 -15.73
CA ARG A 234 -8.28 -3.22 -14.59
C ARG A 234 -6.77 -3.11 -14.36
N LEU A 235 -6.38 -2.35 -13.34
CA LEU A 235 -4.99 -2.14 -12.95
C LEU A 235 -4.55 -3.21 -11.93
N GLN A 236 -3.57 -4.03 -12.28
CA GLN A 236 -3.05 -5.10 -11.41
C GLN A 236 -2.30 -4.54 -10.19
N ASP A 237 -2.10 -5.35 -9.16
CA ASP A 237 -1.25 -4.99 -8.02
C ASP A 237 0.20 -4.75 -8.47
N GLY A 238 0.85 -3.74 -7.87
CA GLY A 238 2.21 -3.30 -8.22
C GLY A 238 2.35 -2.65 -9.60
N ALA A 239 1.27 -2.57 -10.39
CA ALA A 239 1.30 -1.99 -11.73
C ALA A 239 0.99 -0.49 -11.74
N ALA A 240 1.39 0.17 -12.82
CA ALA A 240 1.07 1.56 -13.10
C ALA A 240 0.43 1.71 -14.47
N VAL A 241 -0.45 2.70 -14.62
CA VAL A 241 -0.99 3.12 -15.91
C VAL A 241 -0.99 4.64 -16.01
N ARG A 242 -0.79 5.14 -17.22
CA ARG A 242 -0.77 6.58 -17.51
C ARG A 242 -2.00 6.95 -18.30
N TRP A 243 -2.55 8.12 -17.99
CA TRP A 243 -3.58 8.78 -18.79
C TRP A 243 -3.04 10.13 -19.27
N LEU A 244 -3.03 10.31 -20.58
CA LEU A 244 -2.50 11.48 -21.26
C LEU A 244 -3.63 12.44 -21.63
N THR A 245 -3.40 13.72 -21.38
CA THR A 245 -4.25 14.84 -21.80
C THR A 245 -3.39 15.82 -22.59
N LYS A 246 -3.84 16.27 -23.77
CA LYS A 246 -3.03 17.20 -24.59
C LYS A 246 -2.87 18.53 -23.86
N MET A 247 -1.66 19.06 -23.83
CA MET A 247 -1.38 20.38 -23.24
C MET A 247 -2.12 21.49 -23.99
N GLU A 248 -2.32 21.34 -25.31
CA GLU A 248 -3.13 22.26 -26.12
C GLU A 248 -4.57 22.35 -25.60
N THR A 249 -5.19 21.22 -25.25
CA THR A 249 -6.52 21.18 -24.64
C THR A 249 -6.52 21.92 -23.30
N VAL A 250 -5.49 21.72 -22.46
CA VAL A 250 -5.34 22.42 -21.18
C VAL A 250 -5.22 23.93 -21.38
N ARG A 251 -4.38 24.37 -22.32
CA ARG A 251 -4.19 25.80 -22.64
C ARG A 251 -5.46 26.45 -23.17
N TYR A 252 -6.14 25.81 -24.12
CA TYR A 252 -7.43 26.28 -24.65
C TYR A 252 -8.47 26.49 -23.53
N VAL A 253 -8.52 25.55 -22.60
CA VAL A 253 -9.42 25.61 -21.45
C VAL A 253 -9.07 26.76 -20.50
N VAL A 254 -7.78 26.98 -20.23
CA VAL A 254 -7.29 28.11 -19.41
C VAL A 254 -7.62 29.45 -20.08
N GLU A 255 -7.39 29.57 -21.39
CA GLU A 255 -7.72 30.76 -22.18
C GLU A 255 -9.22 31.06 -22.10
N THR A 256 -10.07 30.05 -22.35
CA THR A 256 -11.53 30.17 -22.25
C THR A 256 -11.98 30.61 -20.85
N ALA A 257 -11.40 30.05 -19.79
CA ALA A 257 -11.72 30.45 -18.42
C ALA A 257 -11.36 31.93 -18.17
N THR A 258 -10.21 32.36 -18.70
CA THR A 258 -9.72 33.75 -18.58
C THR A 258 -10.62 34.73 -19.33
N GLU A 259 -11.05 34.40 -20.54
CA GLU A 259 -12.00 35.19 -21.33
C GLU A 259 -13.35 35.36 -20.61
N ASN A 260 -13.77 34.35 -19.85
CA ASN A 260 -15.00 34.37 -19.05
C ASN A 260 -14.81 34.96 -17.64
N GLY A 261 -13.69 35.67 -17.39
CA GLY A 261 -13.48 36.40 -16.14
C GLY A 261 -13.10 35.52 -14.93
N SER A 262 -12.53 34.34 -15.18
CA SER A 262 -12.00 33.44 -14.14
C SER A 262 -10.52 33.19 -14.32
N LYS A 263 -9.77 33.08 -13.22
CA LYS A 263 -8.35 32.72 -13.23
C LYS A 263 -8.17 31.26 -12.84
N VAL A 264 -7.41 30.50 -13.63
CA VAL A 264 -6.97 29.14 -13.26
C VAL A 264 -5.80 29.24 -12.29
N LEU A 265 -5.94 28.66 -11.10
CA LEU A 265 -4.93 28.67 -10.04
C LEU A 265 -4.12 27.38 -9.97
N ASN A 266 -4.77 26.25 -10.20
CA ASN A 266 -4.16 24.93 -10.07
C ASN A 266 -4.87 23.90 -10.95
N LEU A 267 -4.17 22.79 -11.20
CA LEU A 267 -4.67 21.61 -11.85
C LEU A 267 -4.57 20.42 -10.88
N ARG A 268 -5.50 19.48 -10.96
CA ARG A 268 -5.39 18.18 -10.28
C ARG A 268 -5.98 17.07 -11.13
N SER A 269 -5.40 15.88 -11.08
CA SER A 269 -6.07 14.72 -11.63
C SER A 269 -6.98 14.09 -10.58
N ARG A 270 -8.10 13.53 -11.04
CA ARG A 270 -9.00 12.73 -10.23
C ARG A 270 -9.24 11.39 -10.91
N VAL A 271 -9.19 10.32 -10.13
CA VAL A 271 -9.52 8.97 -10.58
C VAL A 271 -10.72 8.47 -9.79
N ARG A 272 -11.68 7.86 -10.49
CA ARG A 272 -12.78 7.12 -9.86
C ARG A 272 -12.55 5.63 -10.02
N LEU A 273 -12.57 4.91 -8.91
CA LEU A 273 -12.43 3.46 -8.90
C LEU A 273 -13.81 2.79 -9.05
N SER A 274 -13.82 1.53 -9.47
CA SER A 274 -15.06 0.71 -9.59
C SER A 274 -15.77 0.44 -8.26
N THR A 275 -15.13 0.76 -7.14
CA THR A 275 -15.72 0.75 -5.81
C THR A 275 -16.54 2.01 -5.52
N GLY A 276 -16.49 3.02 -6.38
CA GLY A 276 -17.02 4.37 -6.15
C GLY A 276 -16.05 5.31 -5.42
N GLU A 277 -14.90 4.81 -4.98
CA GLU A 277 -13.86 5.63 -4.33
C GLU A 277 -13.27 6.65 -5.31
N VAL A 278 -12.96 7.83 -4.78
CA VAL A 278 -12.40 8.96 -5.54
C VAL A 278 -11.04 9.31 -4.99
N ILE A 279 -10.04 9.36 -5.86
CA ILE A 279 -8.65 9.64 -5.52
C ILE A 279 -8.20 10.87 -6.29
N ASP A 280 -7.69 11.86 -5.57
CA ASP A 280 -7.19 13.11 -6.12
C ASP A 280 -5.66 13.16 -6.05
N SER A 281 -5.03 13.71 -7.10
CA SER A 281 -3.64 14.12 -7.02
C SER A 281 -3.49 15.35 -6.14
N ILE A 282 -2.27 15.63 -5.71
CA ILE A 282 -1.91 16.95 -5.20
C ILE A 282 -2.25 18.02 -6.26
N LYS A 283 -2.70 19.18 -5.80
CA LYS A 283 -2.95 20.36 -6.65
C LYS A 283 -1.62 20.91 -7.16
N VAL A 284 -1.45 20.94 -8.47
CA VAL A 284 -0.30 21.51 -9.17
C VAL A 284 -0.59 22.96 -9.50
N PRO A 285 0.19 23.95 -9.01
CA PRO A 285 -0.02 25.36 -9.35
C PRO A 285 0.04 25.61 -10.86
N TRP A 286 -0.82 26.52 -11.34
CA TRP A 286 -0.87 26.94 -12.74
C TRP A 286 -0.86 28.49 -12.83
N PRO A 287 -0.11 29.08 -13.79
CA PRO A 287 0.84 28.42 -14.68
C PRO A 287 1.99 27.79 -13.89
N PHE A 288 2.69 26.83 -14.51
CA PHE A 288 3.86 26.24 -13.87
C PHE A 288 4.87 27.34 -13.57
N LYS A 289 5.14 27.58 -12.29
CA LYS A 289 6.21 28.48 -11.87
C LYS A 289 7.43 27.64 -11.64
N SER A 290 8.54 27.99 -12.29
CA SER A 290 9.78 27.27 -12.02
C SER A 290 10.23 27.52 -10.59
N SER A 291 10.56 26.43 -9.89
CA SER A 291 11.28 26.48 -8.62
C SER A 291 12.78 26.77 -8.81
N TRP A 292 13.24 26.88 -10.07
CA TRP A 292 14.64 26.99 -10.48
C TRP A 292 14.99 28.37 -11.08
N ASP A 293 14.08 29.34 -10.99
CA ASP A 293 14.33 30.72 -11.40
C ASP A 293 15.06 31.53 -10.31
#